data_AF-A0A0D1XVW3-F1
#
_entry.id   AF-A0A0D1XVW3-F1
#
_cell.length_a   1.000
_cell.length_b   1.000
_cell.length_c   1.000
_cell.angle_alpha   90.00
_cell.angle_beta   90.00
_cell.angle_gamma   90.00
#
_symmetry.space_group_name_H-M   'P 1'
#
loop_
_entity.id
_entity.type
_entity.pdbx_description
1 polymer ?
#
loop_
_entity_poly.entity_id
_entity_poly.type
_entity_poly.pdbx_seq_one_letter_code
_entity_poly.pdbx_strand_id
1 'polypeptide(L)'
;MAPSPPAATDGSKTWTPSYLFPEIEDDQNPWNRIHAHLEANEVKAAVCAAFDLPVGDSFTYHASASVNLSQVQAAIHAGRANGLHAWYLERHPILLESAESPVNHEGDIDHSVLGQSTSQTSGYPPPADVYAYISLFDPSKVAANSLRSFGANAKKGSIRATVADYLSSKRHLDSSISVSKLKVIPAKDGRTTVGHQNPALDFWAYSVSALEYAGPNRNTSFVRSSHHLLPVFMHHFGCVAPSYEALQVIKKLAGGKSVIDMGSGNGYWTLMLRRLGQNVVAIDSGQSKWRTVWIPDTVVTDGIQYLRRRSGCPDSLMLLVYPVVGWDFTRKVIESYTGDVICFAGTQNGNGYTGFKDQMIDEYMTIERPGWTKVAQIPLPSFAGKDDALFAFRRTSPASQ
;
A
#
# COMPACT_ATOMS: atom_id res chain seq x y z
N MET A 1 -24.19 -7.68 19.47
CA MET A 1 -22.88 -7.55 18.80
C MET A 1 -21.87 -7.24 19.88
N ALA A 2 -20.62 -7.72 19.75
CA ALA A 2 -19.58 -7.38 20.73
C ALA A 2 -19.32 -5.86 20.69
N PRO A 3 -18.94 -5.23 21.82
CA PRO A 3 -18.58 -3.82 21.82
C PRO A 3 -17.36 -3.60 20.92
N SER A 4 -17.32 -2.45 20.24
CA SER A 4 -16.16 -2.04 19.47
C SER A 4 -15.00 -1.68 20.40
N PRO A 5 -13.75 -2.03 20.07
CA PRO A 5 -12.60 -1.56 20.83
C PRO A 5 -12.47 -0.04 20.71
N PRO A 6 -12.00 0.67 21.75
CA PRO A 6 -11.69 2.09 21.64
C PRO A 6 -10.54 2.31 20.66
N ALA A 7 -10.44 3.51 20.09
CA ALA A 7 -9.25 3.90 19.35
C ALA A 7 -8.05 3.94 20.31
N ALA A 8 -7.02 3.15 20.02
CA ALA A 8 -5.88 2.90 20.90
C ALA A 8 -4.72 2.30 20.11
N THR A 9 -3.53 2.30 20.69
CA THR A 9 -2.38 1.55 20.17
C THR A 9 -1.69 0.82 21.32
N ASP A 10 -1.22 -0.39 21.07
CA ASP A 10 -0.45 -1.14 22.06
C ASP A 10 0.80 -0.33 22.45
N GLY A 11 1.12 -0.31 23.74
CA GLY A 11 2.24 0.46 24.29
C GLY A 11 1.92 1.92 24.64
N SER A 12 0.77 2.47 24.22
CA SER A 12 0.33 3.82 24.62
C SER A 12 -0.98 3.79 25.42
N LYS A 13 -1.08 4.66 26.43
CA LYS A 13 -2.30 4.86 27.22
C LYS A 13 -3.10 6.10 26.79
N THR A 14 -2.48 6.96 26.01
CA THR A 14 -2.92 8.34 25.77
C THR A 14 -3.06 8.66 24.28
N TRP A 15 -2.53 7.79 23.40
CA TRP A 15 -2.64 7.99 21.97
C TRP A 15 -4.09 8.03 21.49
N THR A 16 -4.38 9.00 20.62
CA THR A 16 -5.62 9.07 19.85
C THR A 16 -5.30 9.40 18.39
N PRO A 17 -6.11 8.91 17.43
CA PRO A 17 -5.96 9.22 16.01
C PRO A 17 -5.90 10.72 15.72
N SER A 18 -6.71 11.53 16.41
CA SER A 18 -6.82 12.98 16.17
C SER A 18 -5.51 13.73 16.37
N TYR A 19 -4.61 13.19 17.19
CA TYR A 19 -3.26 13.74 17.39
C TYR A 19 -2.51 13.92 16.06
N LEU A 20 -2.63 12.97 15.13
CA LEU A 20 -1.94 13.01 13.84
C LEU A 20 -2.65 13.83 12.76
N PHE A 21 -3.77 14.46 13.11
CA PHE A 21 -4.59 15.24 12.19
C PHE A 21 -4.97 16.61 12.76
N PRO A 22 -3.99 17.45 13.13
CA PRO A 22 -4.27 18.78 13.65
C PRO A 22 -5.01 19.63 12.61
N GLU A 23 -5.96 20.44 13.07
CA GLU A 23 -6.73 21.37 12.22
C GLU A 23 -5.93 22.62 11.84
N ILE A 24 -4.88 22.94 12.61
CA ILE A 24 -4.04 24.13 12.45
C ILE A 24 -2.59 23.67 12.33
N GLU A 25 -1.87 24.19 11.33
CA GLU A 25 -0.41 24.10 11.26
C GLU A 25 0.19 25.14 12.22
N ASP A 26 0.79 24.65 13.32
CA ASP A 26 1.58 25.45 14.26
C ASP A 26 2.84 24.69 14.69
N ASP A 27 3.66 25.32 15.54
CA ASP A 27 4.90 24.71 16.05
C ASP A 27 4.65 23.49 16.94
N GLN A 28 3.44 23.33 17.47
CA GLN A 28 3.02 22.15 18.23
C GLN A 28 2.48 21.03 17.35
N ASN A 29 2.43 21.22 16.04
CA ASN A 29 2.06 20.18 15.10
C ASN A 29 3.02 18.99 15.26
N PRO A 30 2.53 17.81 15.66
CA PRO A 30 3.38 16.66 15.91
C PRO A 30 4.14 16.21 14.66
N TRP A 31 3.66 16.56 13.47
CA TRP A 31 4.35 16.30 12.21
C TRP A 31 5.71 16.96 12.11
N ASN A 32 5.93 18.13 12.73
CA ASN A 32 7.24 18.78 12.73
C ASN A 32 8.29 17.87 13.39
N ARG A 33 7.94 17.30 14.55
CA ARG A 33 8.81 16.36 15.27
C ARG A 33 8.94 15.02 14.57
N ILE A 34 7.84 14.46 14.05
CA ILE A 34 7.84 13.18 13.34
C ILE A 34 8.73 13.27 12.09
N HIS A 35 8.55 14.30 11.27
CA HIS A 35 9.36 14.50 10.07
C HIS A 35 10.83 14.75 10.38
N ALA A 36 11.15 15.54 11.42
CA ALA A 36 12.54 15.72 11.85
C ALA A 36 13.22 14.38 12.19
N HIS A 37 12.52 13.48 12.89
CA HIS A 37 13.04 12.14 13.17
C HIS A 37 13.16 11.27 11.90
N LEU A 38 12.19 11.31 10.98
CA LEU A 38 12.26 10.56 9.72
C LEU A 38 13.43 11.05 8.83
N GLU A 39 13.62 12.36 8.73
CA GLU A 39 14.74 12.98 8.00
C GLU A 39 16.11 12.60 8.59
N ALA A 40 16.18 12.48 9.92
CA ALA A 40 17.37 12.02 10.63
C ALA A 40 17.57 10.48 10.59
N ASN A 41 16.72 9.74 9.87
CA ASN A 41 16.68 8.26 9.88
C ASN A 41 16.43 7.63 11.26
N GLU A 42 15.79 8.35 12.18
CA GLU A 42 15.44 7.89 13.53
C GLU A 42 14.03 7.29 13.56
N VAL A 43 13.80 6.22 12.78
CA VAL A 43 12.47 5.59 12.64
C VAL A 43 11.85 5.18 13.98
N LYS A 44 12.65 4.71 14.95
CA LYS A 44 12.17 4.41 16.30
C LYS A 44 11.58 5.65 16.96
N ALA A 45 12.29 6.78 16.92
CA ALA A 45 11.84 8.03 17.52
C ALA A 45 10.61 8.59 16.79
N ALA A 46 10.57 8.47 15.47
CA ALA A 46 9.41 8.86 14.67
C ALA A 46 8.15 8.06 15.03
N VAL A 47 8.26 6.73 15.15
CA VAL A 47 7.13 5.86 15.55
C VAL A 47 6.71 6.17 16.99
N CYS A 48 7.66 6.31 17.93
CA CYS A 48 7.33 6.68 19.30
C CYS A 48 6.61 8.04 19.38
N ALA A 49 7.05 9.03 18.60
CA ALA A 49 6.40 10.33 18.54
C ALA A 49 4.99 10.23 17.93
N ALA A 50 4.82 9.49 16.83
CA ALA A 50 3.53 9.38 16.14
C ALA A 50 2.46 8.63 16.95
N PHE A 51 2.89 7.62 17.72
CA PHE A 51 2.00 6.72 18.46
C PHE A 51 2.03 6.91 19.97
N ASP A 52 2.65 8.02 20.43
CA ASP A 52 2.78 8.36 21.85
C ASP A 52 3.26 7.16 22.69
N LEU A 53 4.30 6.49 22.20
CA LEU A 53 4.90 5.31 22.84
C LEU A 53 6.01 5.76 23.80
N PRO A 54 6.22 5.05 24.92
CA PRO A 54 7.31 5.34 25.84
C PRO A 54 8.67 5.14 25.15
N VAL A 55 9.68 5.93 25.57
CA VAL A 55 11.06 5.83 25.04
C VAL A 55 11.65 4.42 25.19
N GLY A 56 11.27 3.73 26.26
CA GLY A 56 11.64 2.35 26.56
C GLY A 56 10.71 1.29 25.99
N ASP A 57 9.84 1.62 25.03
CA ASP A 57 8.92 0.65 24.43
C ASP A 57 9.69 -0.58 23.90
N SER A 58 9.18 -1.75 24.28
CA SER A 58 9.72 -3.05 23.91
C SER A 58 8.64 -3.93 23.27
N PHE A 59 7.58 -3.31 22.72
CA PHE A 59 6.53 -4.04 22.05
C PHE A 59 7.11 -4.84 20.88
N THR A 60 6.63 -6.07 20.74
CA THR A 60 7.03 -6.95 19.63
C THR A 60 5.95 -6.93 18.57
N TYR A 61 6.31 -6.39 17.42
CA TYR A 61 5.47 -6.31 16.23
C TYR A 61 5.54 -7.63 15.47
N HIS A 62 4.39 -8.09 14.98
CA HIS A 62 4.26 -9.39 14.31
C HIS A 62 3.69 -9.22 12.89
N ALA A 63 4.38 -9.82 11.91
CA ALA A 63 3.86 -10.10 10.58
C ALA A 63 4.46 -11.42 10.06
N SER A 64 5.24 -11.38 8.98
CA SER A 64 6.07 -12.51 8.53
C SER A 64 7.24 -12.81 9.48
N ALA A 65 7.69 -11.80 10.23
CA ALA A 65 8.70 -11.88 11.27
C ALA A 65 8.22 -11.17 12.54
N SER A 66 8.92 -11.40 13.66
CA SER A 66 8.68 -10.71 14.93
C SER A 66 9.86 -9.78 15.23
N VAL A 67 9.58 -8.49 15.47
CA VAL A 67 10.61 -7.45 15.67
C VAL A 67 10.18 -6.44 16.72
N ASN A 68 11.13 -5.77 17.37
CA ASN A 68 10.88 -4.55 18.14
C ASN A 68 11.47 -3.30 17.45
N LEU A 69 11.11 -2.09 17.89
CA LEU A 69 11.59 -0.85 17.25
C LEU A 69 13.11 -0.71 17.25
N SER A 70 13.80 -1.21 18.28
CA SER A 70 15.27 -1.14 18.36
C SER A 70 15.93 -2.03 17.28
N GLN A 71 15.38 -3.22 17.02
CA GLN A 71 15.84 -4.10 15.93
C GLN A 71 15.57 -3.48 14.56
N VAL A 72 14.42 -2.83 14.38
CA VAL A 72 14.11 -2.13 13.13
C VAL A 72 15.06 -0.96 12.90
N GLN A 73 15.34 -0.15 13.92
CA GLN A 73 16.30 0.94 13.86
C GLN A 73 17.70 0.44 13.48
N ALA A 74 18.15 -0.66 14.10
CA ALA A 74 19.43 -1.28 13.78
C ALA A 74 19.49 -1.77 12.32
N ALA A 75 18.40 -2.35 11.81
CA ALA A 75 18.33 -2.77 10.41
C ALA A 75 18.40 -1.58 9.43
N ILE A 76 17.72 -0.47 9.74
CA ILE A 76 17.82 0.78 8.96
C ILE A 76 19.27 1.32 8.96
N HIS A 77 19.92 1.38 10.13
CA HIS A 77 21.31 1.85 10.23
C HIS A 77 22.31 0.95 9.50
N ALA A 78 22.04 -0.36 9.43
CA ALA A 78 22.87 -1.29 8.69
C ALA A 78 22.82 -1.03 7.17
N GLY A 79 21.77 -0.38 6.67
CA GLY A 79 21.63 0.00 5.26
C GLY A 79 21.80 -1.20 4.33
N ARG A 80 22.74 -1.10 3.38
CA ARG A 80 23.04 -2.18 2.41
C ARG A 80 23.79 -3.37 2.99
N ALA A 81 24.29 -3.29 4.23
CA ALA A 81 25.06 -4.38 4.82
C ALA A 81 24.25 -5.68 4.83
N ASN A 82 24.93 -6.80 4.59
CA ASN A 82 24.32 -8.14 4.56
C ASN A 82 23.13 -8.28 3.59
N GLY A 83 23.02 -7.42 2.56
CA GLY A 83 21.96 -7.49 1.56
C GLY A 83 20.59 -7.01 2.04
N LEU A 84 20.51 -6.27 3.15
CA LEU A 84 19.24 -5.78 3.73
C LEU A 84 18.46 -4.82 2.81
N HIS A 85 19.08 -4.29 1.76
CA HIS A 85 18.42 -3.52 0.70
C HIS A 85 18.35 -4.27 -0.65
N ALA A 86 18.99 -5.44 -0.80
CA ALA A 86 19.05 -6.14 -2.08
C ALA A 86 17.97 -7.23 -2.25
N TRP A 87 17.24 -7.56 -1.19
CA TRP A 87 16.26 -8.66 -1.17
C TRP A 87 15.08 -8.48 -2.13
N TYR A 88 14.77 -7.25 -2.56
CA TYR A 88 13.72 -6.99 -3.54
C TYR A 88 14.23 -6.97 -4.99
N LEU A 89 15.53 -7.13 -5.22
CA LEU A 89 16.16 -7.16 -6.55
C LEU A 89 16.24 -8.58 -7.15
N GLU A 90 15.54 -9.55 -6.56
CA GLU A 90 15.51 -10.94 -7.02
C GLU A 90 15.25 -11.00 -8.54
N ARG A 91 16.14 -11.72 -9.24
CA ARG A 91 16.06 -11.91 -10.68
C ARG A 91 15.33 -13.20 -10.99
N HIS A 92 14.67 -13.21 -12.14
CA HIS A 92 14.02 -14.40 -12.67
C HIS A 92 14.99 -15.60 -12.70
N PRO A 93 14.60 -16.81 -12.21
CA PRO A 93 15.49 -17.97 -12.09
C PRO A 93 16.21 -18.37 -13.39
N ILE A 94 15.56 -18.20 -14.55
CA ILE A 94 16.12 -18.52 -15.88
C ILE A 94 17.42 -17.73 -16.20
N LEU A 95 17.66 -16.59 -15.56
CA LEU A 95 18.91 -15.82 -15.73
C LEU A 95 20.07 -16.31 -14.84
N LEU A 96 19.82 -17.22 -13.90
CA LEU A 96 20.86 -17.83 -13.07
C LEU A 96 21.42 -19.10 -13.74
N GLU A 97 20.60 -19.87 -14.46
CA GLU A 97 21.04 -21.09 -15.18
C GLU A 97 21.87 -20.79 -16.43
N SER A 98 21.76 -19.60 -17.00
CA SER A 98 22.55 -19.18 -18.17
C SER A 98 23.95 -18.65 -17.83
N ALA A 99 24.30 -18.57 -16.53
CA ALA A 99 25.61 -18.15 -16.06
C ALA A 99 26.57 -19.32 -15.72
N GLU A 100 26.11 -20.56 -15.79
CA GLU A 100 26.95 -21.76 -15.61
C GLU A 100 27.07 -22.52 -16.93
N SER A 101 28.01 -22.09 -17.77
CA SER A 101 28.60 -22.98 -18.78
C SER A 101 29.91 -23.55 -18.23
N PRO A 102 30.17 -24.86 -18.34
CA PRO A 102 31.39 -25.46 -17.84
C PRO A 102 32.53 -25.18 -18.83
N VAL A 103 33.51 -24.36 -18.45
CA VAL A 103 34.74 -24.21 -19.23
C VAL A 103 35.79 -25.17 -18.68
N ASN A 104 35.90 -26.33 -19.31
CA ASN A 104 37.14 -27.08 -19.37
C ASN A 104 38.00 -26.48 -20.49
N HIS A 105 39.13 -25.87 -20.15
CA HIS A 105 40.40 -26.04 -20.85
C HIS A 105 41.52 -25.27 -20.14
N GLU A 106 42.57 -26.00 -19.75
CA GLU A 106 43.88 -25.48 -19.39
C GLU A 106 44.52 -24.77 -20.60
N GLY A 107 45.11 -23.59 -20.39
CA GLY A 107 45.87 -22.88 -21.42
C GLY A 107 46.22 -21.44 -21.03
N ASP A 108 47.50 -21.13 -21.13
CA ASP A 108 48.24 -19.95 -20.66
C ASP A 108 47.94 -18.60 -21.39
N ILE A 109 48.16 -17.49 -20.66
CA ILE A 109 48.51 -16.10 -21.08
C ILE A 109 47.46 -15.26 -21.88
N ASP A 110 47.01 -14.12 -21.30
CA ASP A 110 47.43 -12.75 -21.69
C ASP A 110 46.64 -11.66 -20.93
N HIS A 111 47.35 -10.69 -20.36
CA HIS A 111 46.81 -9.49 -19.70
C HIS A 111 46.64 -8.36 -20.72
N SER A 112 45.55 -8.34 -21.50
CA SER A 112 44.93 -7.09 -22.00
C SER A 112 43.69 -7.33 -22.86
N VAL A 113 42.51 -6.91 -22.40
CA VAL A 113 41.52 -6.23 -23.26
C VAL A 113 40.72 -5.25 -22.40
N LEU A 114 41.05 -3.98 -22.57
CA LEU A 114 40.25 -2.82 -22.20
C LEU A 114 39.23 -2.60 -23.33
N GLY A 115 37.93 -2.59 -23.01
CA GLY A 115 36.91 -2.01 -23.88
C GLY A 115 35.81 -2.97 -24.36
N GLN A 116 34.57 -2.57 -24.07
CA GLN A 116 33.29 -3.01 -24.67
C GLN A 116 32.63 -4.28 -24.12
N SER A 117 31.94 -4.15 -22.98
CA SER A 117 30.47 -3.96 -22.93
C SER A 117 29.98 -4.15 -21.50
N THR A 118 30.02 -3.10 -20.68
CA THR A 118 29.40 -3.12 -19.35
C THR A 118 27.89 -2.93 -19.48
N SER A 119 27.19 -3.93 -20.02
CA SER A 119 25.79 -4.19 -19.67
C SER A 119 25.76 -4.97 -18.35
N GLN A 120 26.47 -4.44 -17.34
CA GLN A 120 26.61 -5.07 -16.04
C GLN A 120 25.44 -4.64 -15.16
N THR A 121 24.59 -5.62 -14.84
CA THR A 121 23.79 -5.74 -13.60
C THR A 121 23.15 -4.46 -13.04
N SER A 122 21.81 -4.39 -13.10
CA SER A 122 21.01 -3.37 -12.42
C SER A 122 21.36 -3.26 -10.92
N GLY A 123 22.12 -2.24 -10.54
CA GLY A 123 22.35 -1.86 -9.15
C GLY A 123 21.10 -1.22 -8.53
N TYR A 124 21.23 -0.75 -7.29
CA TYR A 124 20.21 0.02 -6.58
C TYR A 124 19.70 1.20 -7.44
N PRO A 125 18.40 1.55 -7.35
CA PRO A 125 17.89 2.72 -8.06
C PRO A 125 18.59 4.00 -7.55
N PRO A 126 18.96 4.93 -8.44
CA PRO A 126 19.46 6.23 -8.02
C PRO A 126 18.45 6.96 -7.12
N PRO A 127 18.88 7.81 -6.18
CA PRO A 127 17.96 8.57 -5.31
C PRO A 127 16.90 9.36 -6.09
N ALA A 128 17.28 9.94 -7.24
CA ALA A 128 16.33 10.65 -8.10
C ALA A 128 15.19 9.76 -8.63
N ASP A 129 15.44 8.46 -8.86
CA ASP A 129 14.43 7.51 -9.30
C ASP A 129 13.54 7.06 -8.13
N VAL A 130 14.10 6.93 -6.92
CA VAL A 130 13.36 6.67 -5.68
C VAL A 130 12.37 7.82 -5.39
N TYR A 131 12.83 9.06 -5.42
CA TYR A 131 11.96 10.23 -5.24
C TYR A 131 10.94 10.40 -6.37
N ALA A 132 11.32 10.08 -7.61
CA ALA A 132 10.37 10.09 -8.72
C ALA A 132 9.26 9.03 -8.53
N TYR A 133 9.59 7.86 -7.96
CA TYR A 133 8.61 6.83 -7.63
C TYR A 133 7.66 7.28 -6.51
N ILE A 134 8.19 7.86 -5.43
CA ILE A 134 7.38 8.46 -4.35
C ILE A 134 6.40 9.50 -4.92
N SER A 135 6.86 10.34 -5.85
CA SER A 135 6.04 11.40 -6.45
C SER A 135 4.85 10.91 -7.29
N LEU A 136 4.77 9.60 -7.62
CA LEU A 136 3.60 9.01 -8.27
C LEU A 136 2.34 9.14 -7.42
N PHE A 137 2.49 9.19 -6.09
CA PHE A 137 1.40 9.21 -5.12
C PHE A 137 1.19 10.60 -4.48
N ASP A 138 1.86 11.62 -5.00
CA ASP A 138 1.70 13.01 -4.55
C ASP A 138 0.28 13.52 -4.84
N PRO A 139 -0.51 13.89 -3.82
CA PRO A 139 -1.90 14.31 -3.99
C PRO A 139 -2.05 15.61 -4.78
N SER A 140 -0.99 16.43 -4.87
CA SER A 140 -0.99 17.68 -5.64
C SER A 140 -0.80 17.47 -7.15
N LYS A 141 -0.54 16.23 -7.58
CA LYS A 141 -0.31 15.86 -8.98
C LYS A 141 -1.38 14.91 -9.49
N VAL A 142 -1.54 14.88 -10.81
CA VAL A 142 -2.41 13.90 -11.48
C VAL A 142 -1.59 12.63 -11.72
N ALA A 143 -1.93 11.54 -11.03
CA ALA A 143 -1.15 10.31 -11.04
C ALA A 143 -0.88 9.75 -12.45
N ALA A 144 -1.85 9.82 -13.37
CA ALA A 144 -1.65 9.41 -14.77
C ALA A 144 -0.55 10.21 -15.48
N ASN A 145 -0.46 11.52 -15.21
CA ASN A 145 0.60 12.37 -15.77
C ASN A 145 1.93 12.12 -15.07
N SER A 146 1.92 11.93 -13.75
CA SER A 146 3.11 11.54 -12.99
C SER A 146 3.70 10.23 -13.51
N LEU A 147 2.88 9.20 -13.76
CA LEU A 147 3.33 7.92 -14.29
C LEU A 147 3.90 8.03 -15.71
N ARG A 148 3.25 8.82 -16.58
CA ARG A 148 3.76 9.09 -17.92
C ARG A 148 5.12 9.79 -17.88
N SER A 149 5.25 10.83 -17.05
CA SER A 149 6.51 11.54 -16.84
C SER A 149 7.58 10.66 -16.18
N PHE A 150 7.17 9.76 -15.30
CA PHE A 150 8.05 8.78 -14.67
C PHE A 150 8.72 7.88 -15.71
N GLY A 151 7.96 7.35 -16.68
CA GLY A 151 8.52 6.58 -17.80
C GLY A 151 9.31 7.42 -18.81
N ALA A 152 8.79 8.57 -19.22
CA ALA A 152 9.43 9.41 -20.26
C ALA A 152 10.83 9.92 -19.86
N ASN A 153 11.07 10.12 -18.55
CA ASN A 153 12.36 10.56 -18.03
C ASN A 153 13.26 9.40 -17.56
N ALA A 154 12.86 8.15 -17.81
CA ALA A 154 13.64 6.99 -17.41
C ALA A 154 14.80 6.75 -18.39
N LYS A 155 16.00 6.45 -17.87
CA LYS A 155 17.10 5.96 -18.73
C LYS A 155 16.71 4.59 -19.29
N LYS A 156 16.99 4.35 -20.58
CA LYS A 156 16.75 3.04 -21.21
C LYS A 156 17.45 1.94 -20.42
N GLY A 157 16.71 0.88 -20.07
CA GLY A 157 17.22 -0.26 -19.29
C GLY A 157 17.36 -0.01 -17.77
N SER A 158 16.98 1.16 -17.26
CA SER A 158 16.96 1.43 -15.82
C SER A 158 15.83 0.70 -15.09
N ILE A 159 15.95 0.50 -13.77
CA ILE A 159 14.87 0.01 -12.92
C ILE A 159 13.61 0.86 -13.11
N ARG A 160 13.76 2.19 -13.09
CA ARG A 160 12.66 3.14 -13.32
C ARG A 160 11.91 2.88 -14.63
N ALA A 161 12.61 2.56 -15.72
CA ALA A 161 11.95 2.22 -16.98
C ALA A 161 11.09 0.94 -16.83
N THR A 162 11.64 -0.11 -16.20
CA THR A 162 10.90 -1.36 -15.97
C THR A 162 9.67 -1.18 -15.08
N VAL A 163 9.77 -0.31 -14.07
CA VAL A 163 8.65 0.04 -13.17
C VAL A 163 7.59 0.83 -13.92
N ALA A 164 8.00 1.84 -14.70
CA ALA A 164 7.09 2.65 -15.49
C ALA A 164 6.30 1.81 -16.50
N ASP A 165 6.97 0.92 -17.24
CA ASP A 165 6.35 0.01 -18.19
C ASP A 165 5.38 -0.94 -17.50
N TYR A 166 5.80 -1.52 -16.37
CA TYR A 166 4.97 -2.44 -15.59
C TYR A 166 3.70 -1.76 -15.08
N LEU A 167 3.83 -0.66 -14.35
CA LEU A 167 2.69 0.07 -13.80
C LEU A 167 1.77 0.62 -14.90
N SER A 168 2.32 1.11 -16.01
CA SER A 168 1.52 1.59 -17.14
C SER A 168 0.72 0.47 -17.80
N SER A 169 1.30 -0.73 -17.92
CA SER A 169 0.60 -1.89 -18.51
C SER A 169 -0.57 -2.40 -17.67
N LYS A 170 -0.55 -2.14 -16.36
CA LYS A 170 -1.58 -2.56 -15.40
C LYS A 170 -2.63 -1.49 -15.15
N ARG A 171 -2.28 -0.22 -15.33
CA ARG A 171 -3.15 0.90 -15.02
C ARG A 171 -4.36 0.93 -15.96
N HIS A 172 -5.55 0.96 -15.38
CA HIS A 172 -6.82 1.08 -16.07
C HIS A 172 -7.74 2.04 -15.31
N LEU A 173 -8.39 2.97 -16.00
CA LEU A 173 -9.50 3.75 -15.46
C LEU A 173 -10.51 3.95 -16.58
N ASP A 174 -11.75 3.57 -16.33
CA ASP A 174 -12.86 3.89 -17.21
C ASP A 174 -13.01 5.41 -17.34
N SER A 175 -13.37 5.87 -18.53
CA SER A 175 -13.61 7.28 -18.88
C SER A 175 -14.62 7.99 -17.96
N SER A 176 -15.53 7.22 -17.35
CA SER A 176 -16.49 7.72 -16.36
C SER A 176 -15.85 8.14 -15.02
N ILE A 177 -14.60 7.75 -14.76
CA ILE A 177 -13.85 8.01 -13.54
C ILE A 177 -12.79 9.08 -13.82
N SER A 178 -13.05 10.31 -13.40
CA SER A 178 -12.02 11.36 -13.36
C SER A 178 -11.63 11.67 -11.91
N VAL A 179 -10.32 11.71 -11.66
CA VAL A 179 -9.74 12.08 -10.38
C VAL A 179 -8.95 13.36 -10.57
N SER A 180 -9.37 14.42 -9.88
CA SER A 180 -8.65 15.69 -9.87
C SER A 180 -7.57 15.69 -8.81
N LYS A 181 -6.45 16.39 -9.07
CA LYS A 181 -5.45 16.69 -8.03
C LYS A 181 -6.09 17.46 -6.87
N LEU A 182 -5.50 17.33 -5.68
CA LEU A 182 -5.86 18.14 -4.53
C LEU A 182 -5.67 19.63 -4.86
N LYS A 183 -6.72 20.43 -4.65
CA LYS A 183 -6.64 21.89 -4.70
C LYS A 183 -6.27 22.39 -3.31
N VAL A 184 -5.06 22.90 -3.15
CA VAL A 184 -4.68 23.64 -1.95
C VAL A 184 -5.32 25.02 -2.06
N ILE A 185 -6.21 25.37 -1.12
CA ILE A 185 -6.87 26.67 -1.07
C ILE A 185 -6.16 27.48 0.01
N PRO A 186 -5.53 28.61 -0.25
CA PRO A 186 -4.92 29.43 0.81
C PRO A 186 -5.97 29.79 1.87
N ALA A 187 -5.68 29.64 3.18
CA ALA A 187 -6.66 30.04 4.19
C ALA A 187 -6.77 31.56 4.23
N LYS A 188 -8.00 32.06 4.48
CA LYS A 188 -8.32 33.50 4.43
C LYS A 188 -7.61 34.33 5.50
N ASP A 189 -7.07 33.70 6.54
CA ASP A 189 -6.49 34.36 7.72
C ASP A 189 -4.95 34.28 7.77
N GLY A 190 -4.29 34.03 6.63
CA GLY A 190 -2.83 33.88 6.56
C GLY A 190 -2.29 32.55 7.11
N ARG A 191 -3.18 31.67 7.62
CA ARG A 191 -2.86 30.27 7.93
C ARG A 191 -2.77 29.46 6.64
N THR A 192 -1.86 28.51 6.56
CA THR A 192 -1.85 27.52 5.47
C THR A 192 -2.99 26.53 5.69
N THR A 193 -3.74 26.20 4.63
CA THR A 193 -4.65 25.04 4.73
C THR A 193 -3.81 23.78 4.80
N VAL A 194 -4.10 22.98 5.81
CA VAL A 194 -3.59 21.63 5.95
C VAL A 194 -3.99 20.83 4.70
N GLY A 195 -2.99 20.32 3.97
CA GLY A 195 -3.20 19.48 2.79
C GLY A 195 -3.88 18.15 3.11
N HIS A 196 -3.86 17.21 2.16
CA HIS A 196 -4.29 15.83 2.44
C HIS A 196 -3.27 15.15 3.35
N GLN A 197 -3.51 15.20 4.66
CA GLN A 197 -2.73 14.47 5.66
C GLN A 197 -2.96 12.97 5.53
N ASN A 198 -1.88 12.20 5.42
CA ASN A 198 -1.93 10.75 5.33
C ASN A 198 -0.69 10.13 6.01
N PRO A 199 -0.73 9.90 7.33
CA PRO A 199 0.41 9.40 8.07
C PRO A 199 1.06 8.15 7.47
N ALA A 200 0.25 7.19 7.02
CA ALA A 200 0.74 5.98 6.39
C ALA A 200 1.55 6.26 5.11
N LEU A 201 1.17 7.28 4.34
CA LEU A 201 1.89 7.66 3.12
C LEU A 201 3.24 8.32 3.43
N ASP A 202 3.33 9.12 4.48
CA ASP A 202 4.58 9.77 4.90
C ASP A 202 5.59 8.73 5.42
N PHE A 203 5.15 7.81 6.29
CA PHE A 203 5.96 6.67 6.73
C PHE A 203 6.33 5.74 5.56
N TRP A 204 5.40 5.51 4.62
CA TRP A 204 5.69 4.77 3.39
C TRP A 204 6.78 5.46 2.55
N ALA A 205 6.68 6.77 2.30
CA ALA A 205 7.67 7.52 1.53
C ALA A 205 9.06 7.48 2.19
N TYR A 206 9.10 7.61 3.52
CA TYR A 206 10.31 7.36 4.31
C TYR A 206 10.87 5.95 4.06
N SER A 207 10.04 4.91 4.19
CA SER A 207 10.50 3.52 4.01
C SER A 207 11.09 3.27 2.62
N VAL A 208 10.48 3.85 1.59
CA VAL A 208 10.94 3.74 0.20
C VAL A 208 12.30 4.43 0.04
N SER A 209 12.48 5.59 0.68
CA SER A 209 13.74 6.35 0.64
C SER A 209 14.84 5.64 1.42
N ALA A 210 14.55 5.23 2.65
CA ALA A 210 15.50 4.59 3.56
C ALA A 210 15.97 3.22 3.03
N LEU A 211 15.09 2.47 2.36
CA LEU A 211 15.40 1.16 1.76
C LEU A 211 15.89 1.26 0.31
N GLU A 212 16.06 2.48 -0.20
CA GLU A 212 16.50 2.78 -1.56
C GLU A 212 15.64 2.05 -2.62
N TYR A 213 14.32 1.96 -2.40
CA TYR A 213 13.42 1.14 -3.21
C TYR A 213 12.79 1.94 -4.36
N ALA A 214 12.70 1.31 -5.53
CA ALA A 214 11.88 1.79 -6.63
C ALA A 214 11.27 0.56 -7.33
N GLY A 215 9.97 0.36 -7.16
CA GLY A 215 9.22 -0.77 -7.70
C GLY A 215 7.73 -0.46 -7.73
N PRO A 216 6.83 -1.42 -7.94
CA PRO A 216 7.07 -2.78 -8.36
C PRO A 216 7.42 -2.89 -9.85
N ASN A 217 7.97 -4.03 -10.24
CA ASN A 217 8.14 -4.43 -11.64
C ASN A 217 7.73 -5.92 -11.80
N ARG A 218 7.91 -6.48 -12.99
CA ARG A 218 7.55 -7.88 -13.28
C ARG A 218 8.20 -8.91 -12.35
N ASN A 219 9.38 -8.62 -11.82
CA ASN A 219 10.11 -9.54 -10.95
C ASN A 219 9.66 -9.46 -9.49
N THR A 220 8.85 -8.47 -9.12
CA THR A 220 8.36 -8.32 -7.73
C THR A 220 7.52 -9.53 -7.27
N SER A 221 6.96 -10.32 -8.19
CA SER A 221 6.26 -11.58 -7.89
C SER A 221 7.16 -12.67 -7.30
N PHE A 222 8.48 -12.59 -7.51
CA PHE A 222 9.44 -13.56 -7.00
C PHE A 222 9.84 -13.29 -5.55
N VAL A 223 9.79 -12.03 -5.11
CA VAL A 223 10.22 -11.60 -3.78
C VAL A 223 9.50 -12.40 -2.68
N ARG A 224 10.27 -13.15 -1.88
CA ARG A 224 9.75 -14.00 -0.79
C ARG A 224 9.97 -13.45 0.61
N SER A 225 10.88 -12.49 0.75
CA SER A 225 11.22 -11.88 2.03
C SER A 225 10.68 -10.44 2.12
N SER A 226 10.81 -9.85 3.31
CA SER A 226 10.43 -8.46 3.56
C SER A 226 11.37 -7.84 4.57
N HIS A 227 11.64 -6.56 4.44
CA HIS A 227 12.42 -5.83 5.44
C HIS A 227 11.72 -5.83 6.82
N HIS A 228 12.51 -5.73 7.89
CA HIS A 228 12.07 -5.67 9.29
C HIS A 228 11.09 -4.54 9.61
N LEU A 229 10.92 -3.57 8.71
CA LEU A 229 10.00 -2.46 8.89
C LEU A 229 8.53 -2.85 8.63
N LEU A 230 8.29 -3.93 7.88
CA LEU A 230 6.94 -4.35 7.50
C LEU A 230 6.02 -4.63 8.71
N PRO A 231 6.42 -5.41 9.74
CA PRO A 231 5.56 -5.65 10.91
C PRO A 231 5.11 -4.38 11.63
N VAL A 232 5.98 -3.37 11.74
CA VAL A 232 5.66 -2.08 12.38
C VAL A 232 4.59 -1.36 11.58
N PHE A 233 4.73 -1.32 10.25
CA PHE A 233 3.79 -0.63 9.38
C PHE A 233 2.44 -1.35 9.31
N MET A 234 2.45 -2.68 9.26
CA MET A 234 1.23 -3.49 9.29
C MET A 234 0.46 -3.34 10.60
N HIS A 235 1.17 -3.25 11.73
CA HIS A 235 0.55 -3.03 13.03
C HIS A 235 -0.13 -1.66 13.10
N HIS A 236 0.59 -0.60 12.70
CA HIS A 236 0.12 0.76 12.85
C HIS A 236 -0.86 1.17 11.75
N PHE A 237 -0.56 0.94 10.47
CA PHE A 237 -1.33 1.47 9.34
C PHE A 237 -2.12 0.42 8.57
N GLY A 238 -1.79 -0.87 8.73
CA GLY A 238 -2.38 -1.96 7.97
C GLY A 238 -1.51 -2.36 6.77
N CYS A 239 -2.02 -3.25 5.92
CA CYS A 239 -1.20 -3.93 4.90
C CYS A 239 -0.82 -3.05 3.71
N VAL A 240 -1.63 -2.04 3.40
CA VAL A 240 -1.44 -1.16 2.23
C VAL A 240 -1.94 0.25 2.54
N ALA A 241 -1.17 1.26 2.14
CA ALA A 241 -1.55 2.66 2.36
C ALA A 241 -2.56 3.11 1.29
N PRO A 242 -3.64 3.82 1.67
CA PRO A 242 -4.51 4.46 0.69
C PRO A 242 -3.80 5.64 0.02
N SER A 243 -3.74 5.67 -1.31
CA SER A 243 -3.34 6.91 -2.02
C SER A 243 -4.52 7.86 -2.14
N TYR A 244 -4.25 9.15 -2.34
CA TYR A 244 -5.30 10.12 -2.62
C TYR A 244 -6.10 9.75 -3.88
N GLU A 245 -5.45 9.23 -4.94
CA GLU A 245 -6.15 8.76 -6.13
C GLU A 245 -7.13 7.63 -5.80
N ALA A 246 -6.71 6.65 -5.01
CA ALA A 246 -7.56 5.54 -4.57
C ALA A 246 -8.77 5.99 -3.77
N LEU A 247 -8.58 6.90 -2.80
CA LEU A 247 -9.68 7.44 -2.01
C LEU A 247 -10.69 8.21 -2.88
N GLN A 248 -10.22 8.98 -3.87
CA GLN A 248 -11.08 9.70 -4.80
C GLN A 248 -11.81 8.77 -5.78
N VAL A 249 -11.17 7.70 -6.26
CA VAL A 249 -11.83 6.66 -7.08
C VAL A 249 -12.97 6.04 -6.28
N ILE A 250 -12.73 5.62 -5.03
CA ILE A 250 -13.77 5.05 -4.17
C ILE A 250 -14.92 6.03 -3.96
N LYS A 251 -14.62 7.29 -3.61
CA LYS A 251 -15.64 8.34 -3.41
C LYS A 251 -16.47 8.59 -4.68
N LYS A 252 -15.82 8.66 -5.85
CA LYS A 252 -16.50 8.86 -7.14
C LYS A 252 -17.41 7.69 -7.48
N LEU A 253 -16.93 6.46 -7.25
CA LEU A 253 -17.69 5.24 -7.51
C LEU A 253 -18.83 5.02 -6.52
N ALA A 254 -18.68 5.45 -5.27
CA ALA A 254 -19.75 5.41 -4.28
C ALA A 254 -20.93 6.30 -4.71
N GLY A 255 -20.68 7.42 -5.39
CA GLY A 255 -21.75 8.24 -5.99
C GLY A 255 -22.76 8.75 -4.95
N GLY A 256 -22.33 8.97 -3.70
CA GLY A 256 -23.20 9.34 -2.57
C GLY A 256 -23.73 8.17 -1.74
N LYS A 257 -23.61 6.93 -2.22
CA LYS A 257 -23.90 5.72 -1.42
C LYS A 257 -22.93 5.61 -0.25
N SER A 258 -23.32 4.88 0.80
CA SER A 258 -22.40 4.49 1.87
C SER A 258 -21.36 3.49 1.36
N VAL A 259 -20.19 3.48 1.99
CA VAL A 259 -19.17 2.45 1.79
C VAL A 259 -19.20 1.50 2.99
N ILE A 260 -19.18 0.20 2.74
CA ILE A 260 -18.90 -0.80 3.75
C ILE A 260 -17.44 -1.23 3.62
N ASP A 261 -16.62 -0.94 4.63
CA ASP A 261 -15.23 -1.40 4.73
C ASP A 261 -15.23 -2.78 5.40
N MET A 262 -15.24 -3.82 4.57
CA MET A 262 -15.46 -5.20 4.97
C MET A 262 -14.12 -5.87 5.29
N GLY A 263 -13.97 -6.32 6.54
CA GLY A 263 -12.66 -6.74 7.05
C GLY A 263 -11.74 -5.54 7.29
N SER A 264 -12.32 -4.45 7.81
CA SER A 264 -11.65 -3.15 8.00
C SER A 264 -10.38 -3.18 8.85
N GLY A 265 -10.13 -4.26 9.60
CA GLY A 265 -8.96 -4.43 10.44
C GLY A 265 -8.83 -3.33 11.47
N ASN A 266 -7.84 -2.46 11.29
CA ASN A 266 -7.59 -1.33 12.18
C ASN A 266 -8.45 -0.09 11.89
N GLY A 267 -9.20 -0.08 10.79
CA GLY A 267 -10.04 1.05 10.38
C GLY A 267 -9.30 2.24 9.77
N TYR A 268 -8.03 2.10 9.38
CA TYR A 268 -7.28 3.21 8.79
C TYR A 268 -7.90 3.71 7.47
N TRP A 269 -8.28 2.78 6.57
CA TRP A 269 -8.97 3.13 5.33
C TRP A 269 -10.33 3.81 5.58
N THR A 270 -11.10 3.30 6.55
CA THR A 270 -12.33 3.93 7.01
C THR A 270 -12.10 5.36 7.50
N LEU A 271 -11.10 5.60 8.36
CA LEU A 271 -10.75 6.95 8.84
C LEU A 271 -10.43 7.88 7.66
N MET A 272 -9.58 7.44 6.74
CA MET A 272 -9.13 8.23 5.59
C MET A 272 -10.28 8.61 4.65
N LEU A 273 -11.22 7.68 4.39
CA LEU A 273 -12.41 7.95 3.59
C LEU A 273 -13.38 8.90 4.32
N ARG A 274 -13.58 8.73 5.63
CA ARG A 274 -14.43 9.63 6.45
C ARG A 274 -13.89 11.06 6.47
N ARG A 275 -12.56 11.24 6.50
CA ARG A 275 -11.93 12.57 6.37
C ARG A 275 -12.18 13.24 5.01
N LEU A 276 -12.56 12.48 3.98
CA LEU A 276 -13.04 13.03 2.70
C LEU A 276 -14.56 13.26 2.67
N GLY A 277 -15.24 13.12 3.81
CA GLY A 277 -16.70 13.27 3.94
C GLY A 277 -17.50 12.07 3.39
N GLN A 278 -16.86 10.92 3.17
CA GLN A 278 -17.56 9.71 2.76
C GLN A 278 -18.25 9.06 3.97
N ASN A 279 -19.51 8.64 3.81
CA ASN A 279 -20.17 7.81 4.81
C ASN A 279 -19.62 6.37 4.71
N VAL A 280 -18.91 5.92 5.75
CA VAL A 280 -18.26 4.61 5.80
C VAL A 280 -18.63 3.86 7.07
N VAL A 281 -19.05 2.62 6.93
CA VAL A 281 -19.24 1.66 8.03
C VAL A 281 -18.11 0.65 8.00
N ALA A 282 -17.34 0.57 9.08
CA ALA A 282 -16.31 -0.44 9.27
C ALA A 282 -16.91 -1.72 9.85
N ILE A 283 -16.59 -2.86 9.25
CA ILE A 283 -16.98 -4.20 9.71
C ILE A 283 -15.72 -5.04 9.87
N ASP A 284 -15.54 -5.65 11.04
CA ASP A 284 -14.46 -6.61 11.26
C ASP A 284 -14.87 -7.66 12.29
N SER A 285 -14.26 -8.85 12.23
CA SER A 285 -14.51 -9.92 13.19
C SER A 285 -13.67 -9.80 14.46
N GLY A 286 -12.65 -8.93 14.47
CA GLY A 286 -11.71 -8.75 15.58
C GLY A 286 -10.70 -9.89 15.71
N GLN A 287 -10.52 -10.73 14.69
CA GLN A 287 -9.55 -11.84 14.72
C GLN A 287 -8.10 -11.36 14.80
N SER A 288 -7.79 -10.19 14.25
CA SER A 288 -6.45 -9.59 14.31
C SER A 288 -6.31 -8.66 15.52
N LYS A 289 -6.02 -9.24 16.69
CA LYS A 289 -6.03 -8.52 17.99
C LYS A 289 -4.84 -7.59 18.27
N TRP A 290 -3.83 -7.55 17.39
CA TRP A 290 -2.52 -6.94 17.65
C TRP A 290 -2.27 -5.72 16.75
N ARG A 291 -3.23 -4.82 16.59
CA ARG A 291 -3.11 -3.65 15.71
C ARG A 291 -3.56 -2.40 16.43
N THR A 292 -2.94 -1.27 16.10
CA THR A 292 -3.49 0.06 16.39
C THR A 292 -4.94 0.11 15.90
N VAL A 293 -5.85 0.69 16.67
CA VAL A 293 -7.25 0.89 16.31
C VAL A 293 -7.47 2.37 16.01
N TRP A 294 -7.82 2.71 14.77
CA TRP A 294 -7.98 4.10 14.31
C TRP A 294 -9.38 4.66 14.48
N ILE A 295 -10.38 3.79 14.67
CA ILE A 295 -11.77 4.18 14.82
C ILE A 295 -12.42 3.38 15.96
N PRO A 296 -13.25 4.01 16.81
CA PRO A 296 -13.84 3.36 17.97
C PRO A 296 -15.20 2.70 17.69
N ASP A 297 -15.67 2.69 16.45
CA ASP A 297 -17.04 2.36 16.06
C ASP A 297 -17.14 1.22 15.03
N THR A 298 -16.10 0.38 14.91
CA THR A 298 -16.13 -0.83 14.09
C THR A 298 -17.26 -1.75 14.54
N VAL A 299 -18.10 -2.18 13.61
CA VAL A 299 -19.15 -3.18 13.86
C VAL A 299 -18.49 -4.56 13.98
N VAL A 300 -18.41 -5.07 15.21
CA VAL A 300 -17.76 -6.36 15.48
C VAL A 300 -18.70 -7.52 15.14
N THR A 301 -18.51 -8.10 13.96
CA THR A 301 -19.31 -9.22 13.44
C THR A 301 -18.60 -9.91 12.27
N ASP A 302 -18.99 -11.15 11.98
CA ASP A 302 -18.64 -11.80 10.73
C ASP A 302 -19.26 -11.04 9.53
N GLY A 303 -18.48 -10.91 8.45
CA GLY A 303 -18.86 -10.14 7.27
C GLY A 303 -20.04 -10.73 6.51
N ILE A 304 -20.11 -12.06 6.40
CA ILE A 304 -21.23 -12.76 5.76
C ILE A 304 -22.50 -12.57 6.58
N GLN A 305 -22.40 -12.69 7.90
CA GLN A 305 -23.50 -12.43 8.80
C GLN A 305 -23.99 -10.97 8.71
N TYR A 306 -23.08 -10.00 8.56
CA TYR A 306 -23.44 -8.59 8.37
C TYR A 306 -24.25 -8.39 7.10
N LEU A 307 -23.79 -8.93 5.97
CA LEU A 307 -24.47 -8.84 4.67
C LEU A 307 -25.85 -9.50 4.71
N ARG A 308 -25.96 -10.73 5.25
CA ARG A 308 -27.24 -11.47 5.33
C ARG A 308 -28.31 -10.70 6.11
N ARG A 309 -27.92 -10.06 7.21
CA ARG A 309 -28.85 -9.25 8.05
C ARG A 309 -29.32 -7.96 7.38
N ARG A 310 -28.71 -7.57 6.26
CA ARG A 310 -28.96 -6.31 5.54
C ARG A 310 -29.23 -6.55 4.06
N SER A 311 -29.77 -7.73 3.72
CA SER A 311 -30.15 -8.10 2.36
C SER A 311 -29.01 -7.93 1.34
N GLY A 312 -27.77 -8.16 1.77
CA GLY A 312 -26.56 -8.02 0.95
C GLY A 312 -26.07 -6.59 0.73
N CYS A 313 -26.66 -5.59 1.42
CA CYS A 313 -26.30 -4.16 1.33
C CYS A 313 -26.39 -3.58 -0.09
N PRO A 314 -27.57 -3.59 -0.74
CA PRO A 314 -27.73 -3.18 -2.14
C PRO A 314 -27.40 -1.69 -2.39
N ASP A 315 -27.62 -0.84 -1.39
CA ASP A 315 -27.43 0.62 -1.48
C ASP A 315 -26.04 1.09 -1.01
N SER A 316 -25.08 0.17 -0.92
CA SER A 316 -23.71 0.48 -0.53
C SER A 316 -22.71 0.10 -1.61
N LEU A 317 -21.51 0.68 -1.56
CA LEU A 317 -20.31 0.17 -2.21
C LEU A 317 -19.55 -0.71 -1.21
N MET A 318 -19.03 -1.85 -1.63
CA MET A 318 -18.20 -2.72 -0.78
C MET A 318 -16.72 -2.47 -1.04
N LEU A 319 -15.97 -2.18 0.03
CA LEU A 319 -14.52 -2.10 0.03
C LEU A 319 -13.95 -3.34 0.74
N LEU A 320 -12.99 -4.00 0.10
CA LEU A 320 -12.18 -5.08 0.66
C LEU A 320 -10.71 -4.64 0.65
N VAL A 321 -10.08 -4.56 1.80
CA VAL A 321 -8.67 -4.19 1.92
C VAL A 321 -7.87 -5.39 2.43
N TYR A 322 -6.96 -5.86 1.58
CA TYR A 322 -6.03 -6.95 1.86
C TYR A 322 -6.71 -8.19 2.50
N PRO A 323 -7.81 -8.70 1.90
CA PRO A 323 -8.56 -9.79 2.51
C PRO A 323 -7.70 -11.05 2.59
N VAL A 324 -7.87 -11.79 3.69
CA VAL A 324 -7.07 -12.98 3.99
C VAL A 324 -7.25 -14.08 2.95
N VAL A 325 -6.16 -14.79 2.67
CA VAL A 325 -6.16 -16.00 1.86
C VAL A 325 -6.48 -17.18 2.76
N GLY A 326 -7.77 -17.53 2.83
CA GLY A 326 -8.22 -18.65 3.65
C GLY A 326 -9.73 -18.69 3.83
N TRP A 327 -10.25 -19.89 4.11
CA TRP A 327 -11.66 -20.15 4.46
C TRP A 327 -12.69 -19.69 3.41
N ASP A 328 -12.21 -19.41 2.20
CA ASP A 328 -13.02 -18.94 1.07
C ASP A 328 -13.78 -17.64 1.39
N PHE A 329 -13.21 -16.81 2.28
CA PHE A 329 -13.84 -15.58 2.77
C PHE A 329 -14.19 -14.63 1.62
N THR A 330 -13.21 -14.29 0.78
CA THR A 330 -13.38 -13.34 -0.33
C THR A 330 -14.50 -13.76 -1.28
N ARG A 331 -14.54 -15.03 -1.68
CA ARG A 331 -15.59 -15.60 -2.53
C ARG A 331 -16.97 -15.45 -1.91
N LYS A 332 -17.13 -15.92 -0.66
CA LYS A 332 -18.41 -15.89 0.06
C LYS A 332 -18.93 -14.47 0.27
N VAL A 333 -18.03 -13.53 0.53
CA VAL A 333 -18.39 -12.11 0.70
C VAL A 333 -18.90 -11.53 -0.61
N ILE A 334 -18.19 -11.76 -1.72
CA ILE A 334 -18.61 -11.32 -3.06
C ILE A 334 -19.95 -11.94 -3.45
N GLU A 335 -20.19 -13.23 -3.14
CA GLU A 335 -21.46 -13.92 -3.41
C GLU A 335 -22.63 -13.39 -2.58
N SER A 336 -22.37 -13.02 -1.33
CA SER A 336 -23.41 -12.53 -0.41
C SER A 336 -23.75 -11.06 -0.64
N TYR A 337 -22.94 -10.35 -1.44
CA TYR A 337 -23.10 -8.92 -1.70
C TYR A 337 -24.05 -8.65 -2.87
N THR A 338 -25.07 -7.81 -2.63
CA THR A 338 -26.11 -7.50 -3.62
C THR A 338 -25.95 -6.14 -4.26
N GLY A 339 -25.03 -5.30 -3.76
CA GLY A 339 -24.70 -4.02 -4.37
C GLY A 339 -24.00 -4.16 -5.72
N ASP A 340 -23.73 -3.01 -6.34
CA ASP A 340 -23.29 -2.89 -7.73
C ASP A 340 -21.83 -2.50 -7.91
N VAL A 341 -21.13 -2.09 -6.84
CA VAL A 341 -19.70 -1.73 -6.91
C VAL A 341 -18.90 -2.44 -5.83
N ILE A 342 -17.78 -3.03 -6.23
CA ILE A 342 -16.77 -3.60 -5.35
C ILE A 342 -15.44 -2.89 -5.62
N CYS A 343 -14.83 -2.38 -4.56
CA CYS A 343 -13.44 -1.93 -4.55
C CYS A 343 -12.60 -2.95 -3.78
N PHE A 344 -11.47 -3.36 -4.34
CA PHE A 344 -10.53 -4.30 -3.74
C PHE A 344 -9.13 -3.70 -3.75
N ALA A 345 -8.54 -3.49 -2.58
CA ALA A 345 -7.17 -3.04 -2.41
C ALA A 345 -6.30 -4.23 -1.99
N GLY A 346 -5.37 -4.66 -2.84
CA GLY A 346 -4.53 -5.83 -2.57
C GLY A 346 -3.54 -6.10 -3.69
N THR A 347 -2.93 -7.29 -3.68
CA THR A 347 -1.84 -7.62 -4.60
C THR A 347 -2.30 -7.70 -6.06
N GLN A 348 -1.50 -7.15 -6.98
CA GLN A 348 -1.76 -7.18 -8.42
C GLN A 348 -0.80 -8.09 -9.22
N ASN A 349 -0.15 -9.01 -8.50
CA ASN A 349 0.62 -10.10 -9.05
C ASN A 349 0.25 -11.45 -8.40
N GLY A 350 0.75 -12.55 -8.98
CA GLY A 350 0.44 -13.91 -8.58
C GLY A 350 1.21 -14.42 -7.34
N ASN A 351 1.50 -13.58 -6.36
CA ASN A 351 2.19 -14.02 -5.14
C ASN A 351 1.27 -14.73 -4.13
N GLY A 352 -0.05 -14.67 -4.32
CA GLY A 352 -1.03 -15.36 -3.49
C GLY A 352 -1.20 -14.81 -2.07
N TYR A 353 -0.91 -13.52 -1.83
CA TYR A 353 -1.05 -12.92 -0.48
C TYR A 353 -2.44 -12.35 -0.18
N THR A 354 -3.26 -12.05 -1.18
CA THR A 354 -4.58 -11.43 -0.97
C THR A 354 -5.68 -12.12 -1.74
N GLY A 355 -6.84 -12.25 -1.09
CA GLY A 355 -8.07 -12.74 -1.70
C GLY A 355 -8.09 -14.25 -1.95
N PHE A 356 -7.21 -14.72 -2.83
CA PHE A 356 -7.09 -16.10 -3.27
C PHE A 356 -5.62 -16.53 -3.31
N LYS A 357 -5.39 -17.82 -3.10
CA LYS A 357 -4.04 -18.40 -3.07
C LYS A 357 -3.44 -18.51 -4.48
N ASP A 358 -4.26 -18.98 -5.43
CA ASP A 358 -3.79 -19.45 -6.73
C ASP A 358 -4.32 -18.59 -7.89
N GLN A 359 -4.89 -17.42 -7.61
CA GLN A 359 -5.51 -16.55 -8.60
C GLN A 359 -5.51 -15.08 -8.16
N MET A 360 -5.39 -14.12 -9.09
CA MET A 360 -5.60 -12.70 -8.81
C MET A 360 -7.09 -12.34 -8.78
N ILE A 361 -7.46 -11.26 -8.07
CA ILE A 361 -8.85 -10.81 -7.99
C ILE A 361 -9.46 -10.47 -9.36
N ASP A 362 -8.69 -9.88 -10.28
CA ASP A 362 -9.21 -9.50 -11.60
C ASP A 362 -9.40 -10.71 -12.52
N GLU A 363 -8.55 -11.72 -12.43
CA GLU A 363 -8.74 -13.03 -13.07
C GLU A 363 -10.01 -13.70 -12.53
N TYR A 364 -10.17 -13.75 -11.20
CA TYR A 364 -11.36 -14.29 -10.55
C TYR A 364 -12.64 -13.59 -11.02
N MET A 365 -12.65 -12.25 -11.00
CA MET A 365 -13.82 -11.48 -11.41
C MET A 365 -14.13 -11.66 -12.90
N THR A 366 -13.11 -11.80 -13.75
CA THR A 366 -13.30 -12.01 -15.19
C THR A 366 -13.86 -13.41 -15.50
N ILE A 367 -13.33 -14.45 -14.86
CA ILE A 367 -13.66 -15.85 -15.17
C ILE A 367 -14.94 -16.28 -14.45
N GLU A 368 -15.07 -15.94 -13.17
CA GLU A 368 -16.11 -16.49 -12.28
C GLU A 368 -17.29 -15.54 -12.04
N ARG A 369 -17.16 -14.28 -12.47
CA ARG A 369 -18.17 -13.22 -12.26
C ARG A 369 -18.47 -12.46 -13.55
N PRO A 370 -18.95 -13.12 -14.63
CA PRO A 370 -19.18 -12.48 -15.94
C PRO A 370 -20.17 -11.31 -15.93
N GLY A 371 -21.01 -11.20 -14.89
CA GLY A 371 -21.87 -10.03 -14.64
C GLY A 371 -21.15 -8.83 -14.02
N TRP A 372 -19.83 -8.81 -13.98
CA TRP A 372 -19.02 -7.73 -13.42
C TRP A 372 -17.94 -7.29 -14.40
N THR A 373 -17.70 -5.99 -14.46
CA THR A 373 -16.69 -5.38 -15.32
C THR A 373 -15.68 -4.59 -14.50
N LYS A 374 -14.39 -4.77 -14.78
CA LYS A 374 -13.32 -3.97 -14.18
C LYS A 374 -13.37 -2.53 -14.71
N VAL A 375 -13.66 -1.58 -13.84
CA VAL A 375 -13.76 -0.15 -14.17
C VAL A 375 -12.53 0.65 -13.69
N ALA A 376 -11.75 0.11 -12.76
CA ALA A 376 -10.49 0.71 -12.34
C ALA A 376 -9.45 -0.35 -11.95
N GLN A 377 -8.18 -0.04 -12.20
CA GLN A 377 -6.99 -0.65 -11.62
C GLN A 377 -5.92 0.44 -11.54
N ILE A 378 -5.57 0.88 -10.34
CA ILE A 378 -4.53 1.90 -10.13
C ILE A 378 -3.51 1.42 -9.09
N PRO A 379 -2.22 1.75 -9.25
CA PRO A 379 -1.20 1.35 -8.30
C PRO A 379 -1.46 1.96 -6.92
N LEU A 380 -1.07 1.23 -5.88
CA LEU A 380 -1.07 1.71 -4.51
C LEU A 380 0.38 1.89 -3.99
N PRO A 381 0.61 2.77 -3.01
CA PRO A 381 1.85 2.85 -2.27
C PRO A 381 2.07 1.53 -1.53
N SER A 382 2.80 0.64 -2.20
CA SER A 382 3.08 -0.72 -1.75
C SER A 382 4.32 -0.69 -0.89
N PHE A 383 4.35 -1.41 0.24
CA PHE A 383 5.59 -1.57 0.98
C PHE A 383 6.69 -2.10 0.05
N ALA A 384 7.97 -1.79 0.31
CA ALA A 384 9.07 -2.27 -0.53
C ALA A 384 8.93 -3.78 -0.82
N GLY A 385 9.20 -4.20 -2.05
CA GLY A 385 9.04 -5.60 -2.48
C GLY A 385 7.59 -6.11 -2.55
N LYS A 386 6.57 -5.27 -2.35
CA LYS A 386 5.16 -5.58 -2.61
C LYS A 386 4.68 -4.88 -3.88
N ASP A 387 3.52 -5.32 -4.35
CA ASP A 387 2.92 -4.89 -5.61
C ASP A 387 1.41 -4.91 -5.47
N ASP A 388 0.88 -3.79 -4.99
CA ASP A 388 -0.51 -3.63 -4.62
C ASP A 388 -1.20 -2.61 -5.54
N ALA A 389 -2.49 -2.83 -5.77
CA ALA A 389 -3.36 -1.94 -6.53
C ALA A 389 -4.74 -1.85 -5.90
N LEU A 390 -5.44 -0.75 -6.22
CA LEU A 390 -6.88 -0.67 -6.08
C LEU A 390 -7.52 -1.14 -7.37
N PHE A 391 -8.26 -2.24 -7.30
CA PHE A 391 -9.18 -2.69 -8.32
C PHE A 391 -10.58 -2.18 -8.00
N ALA A 392 -11.35 -1.81 -9.01
CA ALA A 392 -12.78 -1.60 -8.85
C ALA A 392 -13.56 -2.30 -9.96
N PHE A 393 -14.66 -2.92 -9.57
CA PHE A 393 -15.56 -3.65 -10.43
C PHE A 393 -16.97 -3.11 -10.27
N ARG A 394 -17.68 -2.98 -11.39
CA ARG A 394 -19.09 -2.61 -11.43
C ARG A 394 -19.90 -3.75 -12.01
N ARG A 395 -21.04 -4.06 -11.40
CA ARG A 395 -22.00 -5.02 -11.94
C ARG A 395 -22.53 -4.47 -13.26
N THR A 396 -22.50 -5.26 -14.32
CA THR A 396 -23.15 -4.90 -15.58
C THR A 396 -24.65 -4.89 -15.33
N SER A 397 -25.33 -3.79 -15.66
CA SER A 397 -26.79 -3.82 -15.71
C SER A 397 -27.21 -4.98 -16.62
N PRO A 398 -28.28 -5.71 -16.30
CA PRO A 398 -28.84 -6.65 -17.26
C PRO A 398 -29.03 -5.87 -18.57
N ALA A 399 -28.46 -6.37 -19.67
CA ALA A 399 -28.86 -5.86 -20.97
C ALA A 399 -30.39 -5.97 -20.98
N SER A 400 -31.07 -4.83 -21.08
CA SER A 400 -32.52 -4.81 -21.30
C SER A 400 -32.74 -5.62 -22.58
N GLN A 401 -33.16 -6.88 -22.40
CA GLN A 401 -33.59 -7.76 -23.47
C GLN A 401 -34.90 -7.27 -24.04
#